data_AF-A0A944TUA7-F1
#
_entry.id   AF-A0A944TUA7-F1
#
_cell.length_a   1.000
_cell.length_b   1.000
_cell.length_c   1.000
_cell.angle_alpha   90.00
_cell.angle_beta   90.00
_cell.angle_gamma   90.00
#
_symmetry.space_group_name_H-M   'P 1'
#
loop_
_entity.id
_entity.type
_entity.pdbx_description
1 polymer ?
#
loop_
_entity_poly.entity_id
_entity_poly.type
_entity_poly.pdbx_seq_one_letter_code
_entity_poly.pdbx_strand_id
1 'polypeptide(L)'
;MNLYFNFWIIHFLLLVLLIQPIHGREVILINFDQDSSEPKAHKIHQIITEKLSIPKELVKTQKTKDPCVEQSLVFLQICITNKGQVYYPVIKRAELKRTFAVFLEERNEN
;
A
#
# COMPACT_ATOMS: atom_id res chain seq x y z
N MET A 1 30.30 -25.09 31.26
CA MET A 1 30.26 -23.65 30.94
C MET A 1 29.78 -23.48 29.49
N ASN A 2 28.49 -23.67 29.19
CA ASN A 2 27.97 -23.47 27.81
C ASN A 2 26.44 -23.41 27.65
N LEU A 3 25.66 -23.45 28.75
CA LEU A 3 24.20 -23.33 28.66
C LEU A 3 23.74 -21.86 28.49
N TYR A 4 24.43 -20.93 29.16
CA TYR A 4 24.11 -19.49 29.09
C TYR A 4 24.38 -18.88 27.71
N PHE A 5 25.41 -19.37 27.00
CA PHE A 5 25.77 -18.84 25.67
C PHE A 5 24.71 -19.19 24.61
N ASN A 6 24.22 -20.43 24.64
CA ASN A 6 23.14 -20.87 23.75
C ASN A 6 21.82 -20.15 24.03
N PHE A 7 21.54 -19.83 25.31
CA PHE A 7 20.35 -19.07 25.68
C PHE A 7 20.35 -17.66 25.07
N TRP A 8 21.49 -16.96 25.13
CA TRP A 8 21.63 -15.62 24.55
C TRP A 8 21.51 -15.62 23.02
N ILE A 9 22.06 -16.63 22.34
CA ILE A 9 21.93 -16.76 20.88
C ILE A 9 20.47 -16.94 20.48
N ILE A 10 19.74 -17.83 21.17
CA ILE A 10 18.33 -18.08 20.88
C ILE A 10 17.50 -16.82 21.13
N HIS A 11 17.76 -16.09 22.22
CA HIS A 11 17.06 -14.85 22.53
C HIS A 11 17.35 -13.74 21.50
N PHE A 12 18.59 -13.61 21.06
CA PHE A 12 18.98 -12.65 20.04
C PHE A 12 18.34 -12.98 18.68
N LEU A 13 18.29 -14.26 18.31
CA LEU A 13 17.64 -14.72 17.08
C LEU A 13 16.13 -14.42 17.09
N LEU A 14 15.47 -14.67 18.22
CA LEU A 14 14.05 -14.32 18.44
C LEU A 14 13.82 -12.80 18.33
N LEU A 15 14.73 -11.99 18.87
CA LEU A 15 14.64 -10.53 18.78
C LEU A 15 14.76 -10.05 17.32
N VAL A 16 15.70 -10.59 16.55
CA VAL A 16 15.88 -10.25 15.12
C VAL A 16 14.68 -10.65 14.27
N LEU A 17 14.05 -11.79 14.57
CA LEU A 17 12.80 -12.22 13.92
C LEU A 17 11.62 -11.29 14.23
N LEU A 18 11.56 -10.70 15.44
CA LEU A 18 10.50 -9.76 15.82
C LEU A 18 10.67 -8.36 15.21
N ILE A 19 11.87 -8.02 14.74
CA ILE A 19 12.15 -6.72 14.09
C ILE A 19 11.90 -6.80 12.58
N GLN A 20 11.33 -7.89 12.04
CA GLN A 20 10.94 -7.89 10.64
C GLN A 20 9.95 -6.74 10.39
N PRO A 21 10.29 -5.77 9.52
CA PRO A 21 9.39 -4.68 9.21
C PRO A 21 8.15 -5.31 8.61
N ILE A 22 7.03 -5.14 9.32
CA ILE A 22 5.69 -5.42 8.80
C ILE A 22 5.61 -4.60 7.52
N HIS A 23 5.79 -5.26 6.38
CA HIS A 23 5.76 -4.60 5.08
C HIS A 23 4.39 -3.94 4.99
N GLY A 24 4.38 -2.60 4.91
CA GLY A 24 3.17 -1.81 4.74
C GLY A 24 2.38 -2.42 3.59
N ARG A 25 1.20 -2.96 3.91
CA ARG A 25 0.30 -3.52 2.90
C ARG A 25 -0.06 -2.39 1.95
N GLU A 26 0.21 -2.58 0.67
CA GLU A 26 -0.17 -1.64 -0.38
C GLU A 26 -1.70 -1.50 -0.37
N VAL A 27 -2.21 -0.33 0.01
CA VAL A 27 -3.66 -0.09 0.11
C VAL A 27 -4.19 0.46 -1.20
N ILE A 28 -3.44 1.39 -1.81
CA ILE A 28 -3.85 2.07 -3.04
C ILE A 28 -2.81 1.82 -4.12
N LEU A 29 -3.24 1.28 -5.26
CA LEU A 29 -2.36 1.04 -6.40
C LEU A 29 -2.83 1.88 -7.60
N ILE A 30 -1.93 2.67 -8.15
CA ILE A 30 -2.16 3.47 -9.35
C ILE A 30 -1.40 2.81 -10.50
N ASN A 31 -2.14 2.12 -11.36
CA ASN A 31 -1.62 1.39 -12.52
C ASN A 31 -1.77 2.21 -13.80
N PHE A 32 -0.73 2.25 -14.62
CA PHE A 32 -0.73 2.93 -15.92
C PHE A 32 0.03 2.14 -16.99
N ASP A 33 -0.30 2.33 -18.28
CA ASP A 33 0.24 1.53 -19.39
C ASP A 33 1.29 2.23 -20.26
N GLN A 34 1.28 3.56 -20.32
CA GLN A 34 2.16 4.36 -21.16
C GLN A 34 2.90 5.44 -20.36
N ASP A 35 4.09 5.82 -20.82
CA ASP A 35 4.86 6.92 -20.20
C ASP A 35 4.12 8.26 -20.30
N SER A 36 3.29 8.44 -21.32
CA SER A 36 2.37 9.60 -21.45
C SER A 36 1.36 9.71 -20.30
N SER A 37 1.04 8.59 -19.64
CA SER A 37 0.11 8.52 -18.51
C SER A 37 0.80 8.71 -17.15
N GLU A 38 2.13 8.65 -17.09
CA GLU A 38 2.92 8.80 -15.86
C GLU A 38 2.69 10.14 -15.14
N PRO A 39 2.66 11.31 -15.82
CA PRO A 39 2.40 12.59 -15.14
C PRO A 39 1.02 12.63 -14.48
N LYS A 40 0.04 11.95 -15.09
CA LYS A 40 -1.31 11.83 -14.54
C LYS A 40 -1.34 10.90 -13.32
N ALA A 41 -0.61 9.79 -13.38
CA ALA A 41 -0.44 8.88 -12.25
C ALA A 41 0.22 9.58 -11.05
N HIS A 42 1.28 10.37 -11.31
CA HIS A 42 1.96 11.16 -10.29
C HIS A 42 1.05 12.22 -9.66
N LYS A 43 0.26 12.93 -10.48
CA LYS A 43 -0.70 13.92 -9.99
C LYS A 43 -1.78 13.29 -9.10
N ILE A 44 -2.28 12.11 -9.46
CA ILE A 44 -3.25 11.36 -8.63
C ILE A 44 -2.60 10.95 -7.31
N HIS A 45 -1.36 10.44 -7.35
CA HIS A 45 -0.60 10.11 -6.15
C HIS A 45 -0.45 11.33 -5.22
N GLN A 46 -0.07 12.50 -5.75
CA GLN A 46 0.01 13.73 -4.96
C GLN A 46 -1.34 14.12 -4.35
N ILE A 47 -2.44 14.07 -5.12
CA ILE A 47 -3.78 14.39 -4.58
C ILE A 47 -4.12 13.47 -3.41
N ILE A 48 -3.86 12.17 -3.54
CA ILE A 48 -4.17 11.19 -2.50
C ILE A 48 -3.31 11.43 -1.25
N THR A 49 -2.03 11.71 -1.43
CA THR A 49 -1.11 11.84 -0.29
C THR A 49 -1.17 13.20 0.39
N GLU A 50 -1.37 14.27 -0.37
CA GLU A 50 -1.36 15.65 0.14
C GLU A 50 -2.76 16.13 0.53
N LYS A 51 -3.77 15.92 -0.34
CA LYS A 51 -5.13 16.43 -0.07
C LYS A 51 -5.95 15.49 0.81
N LEU A 52 -5.82 14.18 0.60
CA LEU A 52 -6.51 13.18 1.43
C LEU A 52 -5.66 12.77 2.65
N SER A 53 -4.44 13.31 2.77
CA SER A 53 -3.52 13.03 3.88
C SER A 53 -3.23 11.53 4.05
N ILE A 54 -3.30 10.75 2.98
CA ILE A 54 -2.97 9.32 3.04
C ILE A 54 -1.45 9.18 3.02
N PRO A 55 -0.85 8.39 3.94
CA PRO A 55 0.59 8.20 3.95
C PRO A 55 1.12 7.63 2.63
N LYS A 56 2.29 8.12 2.18
CA LYS A 56 2.89 7.76 0.89
C LYS A 56 3.20 6.26 0.80
N GLU A 57 3.53 5.64 1.93
CA GLU A 57 3.77 4.20 2.06
C GLU A 57 2.55 3.33 1.74
N LEU A 58 1.33 3.89 1.79
CA LEU A 58 0.10 3.16 1.47
C LEU A 58 -0.31 3.33 -0.01
N VAL A 59 0.39 4.18 -0.77
CA VAL A 59 0.07 4.52 -2.16
C VAL A 59 1.24 4.14 -3.07
N LYS A 60 1.00 3.23 -4.01
CA LYS A 60 2.00 2.80 -4.97
C LYS A 60 1.61 3.19 -6.38
N THR A 61 2.58 3.58 -7.19
CA THR A 61 2.39 3.83 -8.61
C THR A 61 3.18 2.79 -9.40
N GLN A 62 2.55 2.14 -10.38
CA GLN A 62 3.18 1.06 -11.15
C GLN A 62 2.81 1.13 -12.63
N LYS A 63 3.80 0.93 -13.50
CA LYS A 63 3.59 0.73 -14.93
C LYS A 63 3.27 -0.74 -15.22
N THR A 64 2.18 -1.02 -15.92
CA THR A 64 1.75 -2.38 -16.31
C THR A 64 1.10 -2.36 -17.69
N LYS A 65 1.28 -3.45 -18.45
CA LYS A 65 0.68 -3.57 -19.80
C LYS A 65 -0.84 -3.56 -19.78
N ASP A 66 -1.44 -4.05 -18.70
CA ASP A 66 -2.89 -4.00 -18.49
C ASP A 66 -3.17 -3.37 -17.11
N PRO A 67 -3.52 -2.08 -17.07
CA PRO A 67 -3.70 -1.35 -15.83
C PRO A 67 -4.97 -1.73 -15.10
N CYS A 68 -5.92 -2.39 -15.77
CA CYS A 68 -7.24 -2.72 -15.25
C CYS A 68 -7.37 -4.15 -14.71
N VAL A 69 -6.34 -4.98 -14.83
CA VAL A 69 -6.35 -6.32 -14.23
C VAL A 69 -6.37 -6.21 -12.71
N GLU A 70 -7.36 -6.86 -12.10
CA GLU A 70 -7.60 -6.83 -10.66
C GLU A 70 -6.41 -7.42 -9.87
N GLN A 71 -5.90 -6.66 -8.89
CA GLN A 71 -4.85 -7.13 -7.99
C GLN A 71 -5.42 -7.42 -6.60
N SER A 72 -5.49 -8.71 -6.25
CA SER A 72 -6.17 -9.24 -5.06
C SER A 72 -5.66 -8.75 -3.69
N LEU A 73 -4.53 -8.03 -3.66
CA LEU A 73 -3.88 -7.51 -2.46
C LEU A 73 -4.10 -6.01 -2.23
N VAL A 74 -4.81 -5.32 -3.13
CA VAL A 74 -5.00 -3.85 -3.11
C VAL A 74 -6.44 -3.52 -2.66
N PHE A 75 -6.62 -2.45 -1.86
CA PHE A 75 -7.96 -1.97 -1.46
C PHE A 75 -8.62 -1.11 -2.54
N LEU A 76 -7.85 -0.19 -3.12
CA LEU A 76 -8.29 0.67 -4.21
C LEU A 76 -7.28 0.62 -5.35
N GLN A 77 -7.70 0.10 -6.49
CA GLN A 77 -6.89 0.17 -7.70
C GLN A 77 -7.43 1.30 -8.59
N ILE A 78 -6.52 2.16 -9.04
CA ILE A 78 -6.77 3.26 -9.97
C ILE A 78 -6.06 2.91 -11.26
N CYS A 79 -6.84 2.76 -12.33
CA CYS A 79 -6.31 2.33 -13.62
C CYS A 79 -6.32 3.53 -14.57
N ILE A 80 -5.18 3.83 -15.19
CA ILE A 80 -5.04 4.88 -16.21
C ILE A 80 -4.71 4.20 -17.52
N THR A 81 -5.66 4.20 -18.45
CA THR A 81 -5.47 3.59 -19.78
C THR A 81 -4.82 4.57 -20.75
N ASN A 82 -4.27 4.03 -21.82
CA ASN A 82 -3.81 4.67 -23.06
C ASN A 82 -4.76 5.71 -23.70
N LYS A 83 -6.06 5.71 -23.37
CA LYS A 83 -7.00 6.77 -23.77
C LYS A 83 -7.14 7.89 -22.74
N GLY A 84 -6.33 7.87 -21.69
CA GLY A 84 -6.42 8.77 -20.55
C GLY A 84 -7.65 8.52 -19.66
N GLN A 85 -8.37 7.42 -19.84
CA GLN A 85 -9.54 7.11 -19.04
C GLN A 85 -9.10 6.57 -17.67
N VAL A 86 -9.79 7.01 -16.62
CA VAL A 86 -9.48 6.63 -15.23
C VAL A 86 -10.60 5.72 -14.72
N TYR A 87 -10.24 4.51 -14.27
CA TYR A 87 -11.17 3.55 -13.68
C TYR A 87 -10.81 3.27 -12.22
N TYR A 88 -11.82 2.97 -11.40
CA TYR A 88 -11.68 2.72 -9.95
C TYR A 88 -12.26 1.35 -9.55
N PRO A 89 -11.65 0.23 -9.93
CA PRO A 89 -12.02 -1.06 -9.35
C PRO A 89 -11.75 -1.06 -7.83
N VAL A 90 -12.83 -1.09 -7.05
CA VAL A 90 -12.77 -1.27 -5.59
C VAL A 90 -12.79 -2.77 -5.28
N ILE A 91 -11.72 -3.30 -4.70
CA ILE A 91 -11.61 -4.71 -4.36
C ILE A 91 -11.99 -4.86 -2.89
N LYS A 92 -13.23 -5.29 -2.64
CA LYS A 92 -13.80 -5.35 -1.28
C LYS A 92 -13.33 -6.61 -0.52
N ARG A 93 -12.45 -6.43 0.47
CA ARG A 93 -12.34 -7.36 1.62
C ARG A 93 -12.83 -6.68 2.90
N ALA A 94 -13.70 -7.36 3.64
CA ALA A 94 -14.34 -6.85 4.86
C ALA A 94 -13.32 -6.44 5.96
N GLU A 95 -12.18 -7.13 6.03
CA GLU A 95 -11.11 -6.83 7.00
C GLU A 95 -10.34 -5.53 6.68
N LEU A 96 -10.17 -5.20 5.40
CA LEU A 96 -9.46 -3.98 4.98
C LEU A 96 -10.32 -2.72 5.16
N LYS A 97 -11.64 -2.85 5.11
CA LYS A 97 -12.58 -1.78 5.48
C LYS A 97 -12.38 -1.32 6.92
N ARG A 98 -12.10 -2.27 7.85
CA ARG A 98 -11.77 -1.93 9.25
C ARG A 98 -10.47 -1.15 9.33
N THR A 99 -9.43 -1.58 8.64
CA THR A 99 -8.13 -0.87 8.64
C THR A 99 -8.26 0.54 8.08
N PHE A 100 -8.99 0.73 6.98
CA PHE A 100 -9.21 2.07 6.41
C PHE A 100 -10.15 2.93 7.27
N ALA A 101 -11.11 2.32 7.97
CA ALA A 101 -11.97 3.03 8.91
C ALA A 101 -11.19 3.58 10.12
N VAL A 102 -10.25 2.80 10.68
CA VAL A 102 -9.37 3.27 11.77
C VAL A 102 -8.60 4.53 11.35
N PHE A 103 -8.01 4.53 10.14
CA PHE A 103 -7.31 5.71 9.60
C PHE A 103 -8.22 6.92 9.34
N LEU A 104 -9.52 6.72 9.08
CA LEU A 104 -10.49 7.80 8.87
C LEU A 104 -11.11 8.31 10.18
N GLU A 105 -11.32 7.43 11.16
CA GLU A 105 -11.89 7.76 12.47
C GLU A 105 -10.93 8.62 13.31
N GLU A 106 -9.61 8.36 13.26
CA GLU A 106 -8.59 9.22 13.89
C GLU A 106 -8.63 10.69 13.40
N ARG A 107 -9.29 10.96 12.27
CA ARG A 107 -9.47 12.29 11.70
C ARG A 107 -10.76 13.01 12.10
N ASN A 108 -11.73 12.30 12.68
CA ASN A 108 -12.97 12.89 13.19
C ASN A 108 -12.87 13.27 14.68
N GLU A 109 -11.81 12.82 15.36
CA GLU A 109 -11.56 13.13 16.77
C GLU A 109 -10.48 14.22 16.98
N ASN A 110 -9.92 14.79 15.89
CA ASN A 110 -9.02 15.97 15.87
C ASN A 110 -9.57 17.06 14.94
#